data_AF-A0A8S0R826-F1
#
_entry.id   AF-A0A8S0R826-F1
#
_cell.length_a   1.000
_cell.length_b   1.000
_cell.length_c   1.000
_cell.angle_alpha   90.00
_cell.angle_beta   90.00
_cell.angle_gamma   90.00
#
_symmetry.space_group_name_H-M   'P 1'
#
loop_
_entity.id
_entity.type
_entity.pdbx_description
1 polymer ?
#
loop_
_entity_poly.entity_id
_entity_poly.type
_entity_poly.pdbx_seq_one_letter_code
_entity_poly.pdbx_strand_id
1 'polypeptide(L)'
;MSGHDSKYFSTTKKGEIPELKEELHAQYKDKRKDAVKKVIAAMTVGKDVSSLFTDVVNCMQTEDLELKKLVYLYLINYAKSEPDLAILAVNTFVKDSQDPNPLIRALAVRTMGCIRVDKITEYLCDPLQRCLKDDDPYVRKTAAICVSKPTHLRSFLPL
;
A
#
# COMPACT_ATOMS: atom_id res chain seq x y z
N MET A 1 4.07 14.41 20.47
CA MET A 1 2.87 13.79 19.85
C MET A 1 1.81 14.88 19.81
N SER A 2 1.57 15.48 18.64
CA SER A 2 0.66 16.63 18.48
C SER A 2 -0.80 16.15 18.42
N GLY A 3 -1.69 16.81 19.17
CA GLY A 3 -3.08 16.41 19.42
C GLY A 3 -4.06 16.44 18.24
N HIS A 4 -3.58 16.34 16.99
CA HIS A 4 -4.45 16.25 15.81
C HIS A 4 -4.94 14.83 15.51
N ASP A 5 -4.23 13.80 15.96
CA ASP A 5 -4.57 12.40 15.66
C ASP A 5 -5.78 11.88 16.46
N SER A 6 -6.09 12.50 17.59
CA SER A 6 -7.15 12.04 18.51
C SER A 6 -8.56 12.16 17.95
N LYS A 7 -8.78 12.97 16.90
CA LYS A 7 -10.11 13.18 16.31
C LYS A 7 -10.61 12.03 15.43
N TYR A 8 -9.73 11.13 15.01
CA TYR A 8 -10.09 10.03 14.10
C TYR A 8 -10.65 8.79 14.81
N PHE A 9 -10.58 8.73 16.15
CA PHE A 9 -10.91 7.53 16.92
C PHE A 9 -12.35 7.48 17.47
N SER A 10 -13.19 8.49 17.22
CA SER A 10 -14.44 8.69 17.99
C SER A 10 -15.76 8.45 17.24
N THR A 11 -15.79 7.95 16.02
CA THR A 11 -17.07 7.82 15.27
C THR A 11 -17.49 6.36 15.10
N THR A 12 -18.66 6.05 15.69
CA THR A 12 -19.35 4.76 15.62
C THR A 12 -20.76 4.99 15.10
N LYS A 13 -20.95 5.16 13.78
CA LYS A 13 -22.29 5.17 13.17
C LYS A 13 -22.37 4.36 11.87
N LYS A 14 -23.50 3.68 11.69
CA LYS A 14 -23.90 2.77 10.60
C LYS A 14 -24.02 3.42 9.20
N GLY A 15 -23.45 4.60 8.98
CA GLY A 15 -23.48 5.36 7.71
C GLY A 15 -22.10 5.90 7.27
N GLU A 16 -21.02 5.52 7.95
CA GLU A 16 -19.68 6.06 7.68
C GLU A 16 -19.08 5.57 6.35
N ILE A 17 -19.35 4.34 5.92
CA ILE A 17 -18.72 3.79 4.70
C ILE A 17 -19.14 4.56 3.43
N PRO A 18 -20.44 4.85 3.19
CA PRO A 18 -20.85 5.69 2.05
C PRO A 18 -20.22 7.09 2.08
N GLU A 19 -20.18 7.73 3.25
CA GLU A 19 -19.57 9.05 3.42
C GLU A 19 -18.06 9.01 3.12
N LEU A 20 -17.34 8.02 3.65
CA LEU A 20 -15.93 7.81 3.35
C LEU A 20 -15.68 7.57 1.87
N LYS A 21 -16.58 6.84 1.20
CA LYS A 21 -16.50 6.64 -0.25
C LYS A 21 -16.58 7.97 -0.98
N GLU A 22 -17.54 8.82 -0.65
CA GLU A 22 -17.65 10.15 -1.26
C GLU A 22 -16.40 11.02 -0.99
N GLU A 23 -15.87 11.00 0.23
CA GLU A 23 -14.66 11.75 0.58
C GLU A 23 -13.40 11.23 -0.15
N LEU A 24 -13.29 9.93 -0.42
CA LEU A 24 -12.20 9.34 -1.22
C LEU A 24 -12.21 9.83 -2.68
N HIS A 25 -13.37 10.22 -3.20
CA HIS A 25 -13.53 10.81 -4.53
C HIS A 25 -13.48 12.34 -4.53
N ALA A 26 -13.17 12.98 -3.40
CA ALA A 26 -13.09 14.43 -3.32
C ALA A 26 -12.02 14.99 -4.26
N GLN A 27 -12.34 16.11 -4.92
CA GLN A 27 -11.39 16.80 -5.82
C GLN A 27 -10.13 17.26 -5.08
N TYR A 28 -10.29 17.70 -3.83
CA TYR A 28 -9.22 18.21 -2.98
C TYR A 28 -8.35 17.07 -2.43
N LYS A 29 -7.03 17.15 -2.66
CA LYS A 29 -6.05 16.15 -2.19
C LYS A 29 -6.06 15.97 -0.67
N ASP A 30 -6.18 17.07 0.08
CA ASP A 30 -6.21 17.04 1.56
C ASP A 30 -7.43 16.27 2.08
N LYS A 31 -8.60 16.48 1.46
CA LYS A 31 -9.82 15.73 1.84
C LYS A 31 -9.66 14.23 1.60
N ARG A 32 -9.07 13.82 0.47
CA ARG A 32 -8.78 12.41 0.20
C ARG A 32 -7.81 11.82 1.22
N LYS A 33 -6.81 12.60 1.63
CA LYS A 33 -5.85 12.19 2.66
C LYS A 33 -6.52 11.95 4.01
N ASP A 34 -7.37 12.87 4.43
CA ASP A 34 -8.14 12.73 5.67
C ASP A 34 -9.13 11.55 5.58
N ALA A 35 -9.75 11.31 4.42
CA ALA A 35 -10.61 10.16 4.17
C ALA A 35 -9.84 8.84 4.35
N VAL A 36 -8.65 8.71 3.74
CA VAL A 36 -7.81 7.51 3.91
C VAL A 36 -7.38 7.33 5.38
N LYS A 37 -7.07 8.42 6.11
CA LYS A 37 -6.78 8.33 7.56
C LYS A 37 -7.97 7.76 8.35
N LYS A 38 -9.19 8.22 8.06
CA LYS A 38 -10.41 7.67 8.67
C LYS A 38 -10.61 6.19 8.31
N VAL A 39 -10.34 5.79 7.07
CA VAL A 39 -10.38 4.37 6.64
C VAL A 39 -9.37 3.53 7.45
N ILE A 40 -8.14 4.00 7.63
CA ILE A 40 -7.13 3.30 8.44
C ILE A 40 -7.55 3.22 9.92
N ALA A 41 -8.13 4.28 10.47
CA ALA A 41 -8.65 4.27 11.84
C ALA A 41 -9.77 3.23 11.99
N ALA A 42 -10.72 3.18 11.05
CA ALA A 42 -11.80 2.19 11.02
C ALA A 42 -11.26 0.75 10.93
N MET A 43 -10.29 0.51 10.04
CA MET A 43 -9.59 -0.77 9.91
C MET A 43 -8.89 -1.17 11.22
N THR A 44 -8.27 -0.23 11.91
CA THR A 44 -7.53 -0.47 13.17
C THR A 44 -8.45 -0.89 14.32
N VAL A 45 -9.71 -0.41 14.33
CA VAL A 45 -10.73 -0.83 15.31
C VAL A 45 -11.54 -2.06 14.86
N GLY A 46 -11.11 -2.72 13.78
CA GLY A 46 -11.70 -3.97 13.29
C GLY A 46 -12.98 -3.82 12.48
N LYS A 47 -13.32 -2.61 12.01
CA LYS A 47 -14.43 -2.43 11.05
C LYS A 47 -14.00 -2.95 9.69
N ASP A 48 -14.90 -3.70 9.05
CA ASP A 48 -14.68 -4.10 7.67
C ASP A 48 -14.90 -2.93 6.71
N VAL A 49 -13.80 -2.49 6.08
CA VAL A 49 -13.76 -1.44 5.06
C VAL A 49 -13.31 -1.99 3.70
N SER A 50 -13.42 -3.31 3.50
CA SER A 50 -13.11 -3.99 2.22
C SER A 50 -13.87 -3.40 1.03
N SER A 51 -15.11 -2.94 1.24
CA SER A 51 -15.93 -2.33 0.19
C SER A 51 -15.37 -1.03 -0.38
N LEU A 52 -14.35 -0.43 0.26
CA LEU A 52 -13.67 0.79 -0.18
C LEU A 52 -12.39 0.49 -0.97
N PHE A 53 -12.06 -0.77 -1.25
CA PHE A 53 -10.76 -1.17 -1.80
C PHE A 53 -10.43 -0.42 -3.10
N THR A 54 -11.34 -0.43 -4.07
CA THR A 54 -11.15 0.26 -5.35
C THR A 54 -10.99 1.77 -5.18
N ASP A 55 -11.75 2.36 -4.26
CA ASP A 55 -11.71 3.80 -3.96
C ASP A 55 -10.36 4.19 -3.33
N VAL A 56 -9.83 3.35 -2.43
CA VAL A 56 -8.51 3.54 -1.81
C VAL A 56 -7.37 3.32 -2.81
N VAL A 57 -7.46 2.32 -3.68
CA VAL A 57 -6.46 2.09 -4.76
C VAL A 57 -6.36 3.29 -5.70
N ASN A 58 -7.48 3.95 -6.03
CA ASN A 58 -7.47 5.15 -6.85
C ASN A 58 -6.68 6.31 -6.21
N CYS A 59 -6.54 6.33 -4.88
CA CYS A 59 -5.74 7.32 -4.16
C CYS A 59 -4.23 7.01 -4.17
N MET A 60 -3.80 5.86 -4.68
CA MET A 60 -2.39 5.41 -4.69
C MET A 60 -1.49 6.24 -5.60
N GLN A 61 -2.07 6.78 -6.69
CA GLN A 61 -1.37 7.64 -7.65
C GLN A 61 -1.27 9.07 -7.12
N THR A 62 -0.37 9.26 -6.16
CA THR A 62 -0.11 10.54 -5.51
C THR A 62 1.40 10.73 -5.28
N GLU A 63 1.81 12.00 -5.23
CA GLU A 63 3.15 12.44 -4.84
C GLU A 63 3.26 12.63 -3.31
N ASP A 64 2.12 12.69 -2.60
CA ASP A 64 2.10 12.77 -1.14
C ASP A 64 2.52 11.42 -0.54
N LEU A 65 3.71 11.40 0.04
CA LEU A 65 4.35 10.21 0.58
C LEU A 65 3.64 9.66 1.83
N GLU A 66 2.95 10.52 2.59
CA GLU A 66 2.14 10.10 3.74
C GLU A 66 0.88 9.37 3.25
N LEU A 67 0.17 9.95 2.28
CA LEU A 67 -1.00 9.31 1.67
C LEU A 67 -0.64 7.97 1.02
N LYS A 68 0.47 7.93 0.28
CA LYS A 68 0.98 6.69 -0.34
C LYS A 68 1.24 5.60 0.71
N LYS A 69 1.88 5.94 1.84
CA LYS A 69 2.11 4.99 2.96
C LYS A 69 0.80 4.46 3.55
N LEU A 70 -0.21 5.31 3.71
CA LEU A 70 -1.52 4.88 4.24
C LEU A 70 -2.22 3.92 3.27
N VAL A 71 -2.24 4.25 1.97
CA VAL A 71 -2.81 3.36 0.95
C VAL A 71 -2.08 2.02 0.92
N TYR A 72 -0.75 2.02 0.99
CA TYR A 72 0.05 0.79 1.01
C TYR A 72 -0.23 -0.07 2.26
N LEU A 73 -0.39 0.56 3.44
CA LEU A 73 -0.78 -0.14 4.67
C LEU A 73 -2.14 -0.84 4.51
N TYR A 74 -3.12 -0.13 3.93
CA TYR A 74 -4.44 -0.70 3.64
C TYR A 74 -4.32 -1.93 2.71
N LEU A 75 -3.55 -1.81 1.61
CA LEU A 75 -3.35 -2.89 0.66
C LEU A 75 -2.72 -4.13 1.30
N ILE A 76 -1.68 -3.97 2.13
CA ILE A 76 -1.07 -5.12 2.82
C ILE A 76 -2.11 -5.86 3.69
N ASN A 77 -2.99 -5.12 4.36
CA ASN A 77 -4.00 -5.69 5.25
C ASN A 77 -5.09 -6.47 4.48
N TYR A 78 -5.56 -5.92 3.36
CA TYR A 78 -6.69 -6.48 2.62
C TYR A 78 -6.32 -7.37 1.42
N ALA A 79 -5.09 -7.32 0.91
CA ALA A 79 -4.69 -8.09 -0.28
C ALA A 79 -4.80 -9.62 -0.09
N LYS A 80 -4.77 -10.11 1.16
CA LYS A 80 -4.97 -11.54 1.44
C LYS A 80 -6.43 -11.97 1.28
N SER A 81 -7.36 -11.10 1.68
CA SER A 81 -8.80 -11.35 1.58
C SER A 81 -9.33 -11.06 0.17
N GLU A 82 -8.70 -10.08 -0.51
CA GLU A 82 -9.10 -9.59 -1.84
C GLU A 82 -7.92 -9.67 -2.84
N PRO A 83 -7.45 -10.88 -3.20
CA PRO A 83 -6.27 -11.06 -4.04
C PRO A 83 -6.46 -10.55 -5.47
N ASP A 84 -7.67 -10.68 -6.03
CA ASP A 84 -7.95 -10.24 -7.40
C ASP A 84 -7.98 -8.71 -7.51
N LEU A 85 -8.48 -8.01 -6.49
CA LEU A 85 -8.45 -6.55 -6.44
C LEU A 85 -7.03 -6.02 -6.21
N ALA A 86 -6.19 -6.75 -5.48
CA ALA A 86 -4.80 -6.37 -5.25
C ALA A 86 -3.97 -6.27 -6.54
N ILE A 87 -4.39 -6.98 -7.61
CA ILE A 87 -3.77 -6.88 -8.95
C ILE A 87 -3.83 -5.44 -9.49
N LEU A 88 -4.88 -4.68 -9.16
CA LEU A 88 -5.04 -3.28 -9.60
C LEU A 88 -3.90 -2.37 -9.13
N ALA A 89 -3.26 -2.71 -8.01
CA ALA A 89 -2.14 -1.94 -7.45
C ALA A 89 -0.79 -2.28 -8.09
N VAL A 90 -0.66 -3.41 -8.79
CA VAL A 90 0.62 -3.92 -9.34
C VAL A 90 1.27 -2.91 -10.28
N ASN A 91 0.51 -2.37 -11.23
CA ASN A 91 1.03 -1.39 -12.19
C ASN A 91 1.61 -0.16 -11.49
N THR A 92 0.93 0.32 -10.44
CA THR A 92 1.39 1.45 -9.65
C THR A 92 2.63 1.10 -8.83
N PHE A 93 2.73 -0.10 -8.25
CA PHE A 93 3.94 -0.54 -7.56
C PHE A 93 5.14 -0.65 -8.51
N VAL A 94 4.96 -1.22 -9.71
CA VAL A 94 6.03 -1.33 -10.71
C VAL A 94 6.50 0.05 -11.16
N LYS A 95 5.58 1.02 -11.30
CA LYS A 95 5.92 2.42 -11.57
C LYS A 95 6.68 3.04 -10.39
N ASP A 96 6.17 2.91 -9.17
CA ASP A 96 6.77 3.46 -7.95
C ASP A 96 8.16 2.85 -7.66
N SER A 97 8.42 1.61 -8.07
CA SER A 97 9.75 0.96 -7.97
C SER A 97 10.84 1.64 -8.82
N GLN A 98 10.45 2.53 -9.73
CA GLN A 98 11.34 3.30 -10.62
C GLN A 98 11.28 4.80 -10.36
N ASP A 99 10.62 5.21 -9.28
CA ASP A 99 10.48 6.62 -8.94
C ASP A 99 11.85 7.27 -8.70
N PRO A 100 12.06 8.56 -9.09
CA PRO A 100 13.31 9.25 -8.79
C PRO A 100 13.65 9.27 -7.30
N ASN A 101 12.65 9.25 -6.41
CA ASN A 101 12.83 9.23 -4.98
C ASN A 101 13.16 7.82 -4.46
N PRO A 102 14.35 7.57 -3.87
CA PRO A 102 14.73 6.27 -3.35
C PRO A 102 13.80 5.75 -2.25
N LEU A 103 13.16 6.64 -1.48
CA LEU A 103 12.20 6.25 -0.46
C LEU A 103 10.94 5.62 -1.06
N ILE A 104 10.49 6.11 -2.22
CA ILE A 104 9.32 5.56 -2.92
C ILE A 104 9.69 4.21 -3.55
N ARG A 105 10.86 4.11 -4.19
CA ARG A 105 11.35 2.83 -4.76
C ARG A 105 11.42 1.73 -3.70
N ALA A 106 12.09 2.01 -2.59
CA ALA A 106 12.23 1.07 -1.48
C ALA A 106 10.86 0.72 -0.85
N LEU A 107 9.98 1.71 -0.71
CA LEU A 107 8.64 1.50 -0.17
C LEU A 107 7.81 0.56 -1.05
N ALA A 108 7.85 0.72 -2.38
CA ALA A 108 7.15 -0.14 -3.32
C ALA A 108 7.61 -1.60 -3.23
N VAL A 109 8.92 -1.84 -3.35
CA VAL A 109 9.48 -3.21 -3.30
C VAL A 109 9.19 -3.90 -1.97
N ARG A 110 9.35 -3.17 -0.85
CA ARG A 110 9.04 -3.71 0.48
C ARG A 110 7.56 -4.09 0.62
N THR A 111 6.67 -3.29 0.04
CA THR A 111 5.22 -3.49 0.14
C THR A 111 4.79 -4.68 -0.69
N MET A 112 5.23 -4.76 -1.94
CA MET A 112 5.00 -5.93 -2.80
C MET A 112 5.48 -7.22 -2.13
N GLY A 113 6.67 -7.21 -1.50
CA GLY A 113 7.19 -8.40 -0.79
C GLY A 113 6.43 -8.77 0.49
N CYS A 114 5.62 -7.86 1.03
CA CYS A 114 4.73 -8.15 2.17
C CYS A 114 3.38 -8.72 1.72
N ILE A 115 2.96 -8.48 0.48
CA ILE A 115 1.70 -9.00 -0.07
C ILE A 115 1.88 -10.46 -0.45
N ARG A 116 1.18 -11.35 0.26
CA ARG A 116 1.26 -12.81 0.05
C ARG A 116 0.28 -13.29 -1.01
N VAL A 117 0.42 -12.79 -2.23
CA VAL A 117 -0.38 -13.19 -3.39
C VAL A 117 0.58 -13.66 -4.48
N ASP A 118 0.41 -14.90 -4.95
CA ASP A 118 1.34 -15.54 -5.90
C ASP A 118 1.52 -14.70 -7.17
N LYS A 119 0.41 -14.23 -7.75
CA LYS A 119 0.42 -13.32 -8.90
C LYS A 119 1.28 -12.07 -8.66
N ILE A 120 1.18 -11.43 -7.49
CA ILE A 120 1.96 -10.22 -7.16
C ILE A 120 3.45 -10.55 -7.02
N THR A 121 3.77 -11.75 -6.55
CA THR A 121 5.16 -12.22 -6.41
C THR A 121 5.82 -12.38 -7.78
N GLU A 122 5.10 -12.81 -8.80
CA GLU A 122 5.61 -12.88 -10.18
C GLU A 122 6.00 -11.48 -10.71
N TYR A 123 5.15 -10.47 -10.48
CA TYR A 123 5.43 -9.08 -10.89
C TYR A 123 6.51 -8.39 -10.05
N LEU A 124 6.91 -8.95 -8.90
CA LEU A 124 7.94 -8.40 -8.04
C LEU A 124 9.36 -8.73 -8.53
N CYS A 125 9.55 -9.83 -9.27
CA CYS A 125 10.87 -10.30 -9.70
C CYS A 125 11.69 -9.19 -10.40
N ASP A 126 11.12 -8.54 -11.42
CA ASP A 126 11.83 -7.51 -12.19
C ASP A 126 12.11 -6.22 -11.39
N PRO A 127 11.14 -5.62 -10.67
CA PRO A 127 11.42 -4.55 -9.71
C PRO A 127 12.50 -4.91 -8.68
N LEU A 128 12.43 -6.11 -8.10
CA LEU A 128 13.35 -6.53 -7.06
C LEU A 128 14.77 -6.67 -7.58
N GLN A 129 14.97 -7.29 -8.75
CA GLN A 129 16.28 -7.43 -9.39
C GLN A 129 16.91 -6.07 -9.70
N ARG A 130 16.12 -5.09 -10.15
CA ARG A 130 16.61 -3.73 -10.38
C ARG A 130 16.98 -3.05 -9.07
N CYS A 131 16.15 -3.16 -8.04
CA CYS A 131 16.42 -2.55 -6.74
C CYS A 131 17.61 -3.17 -5.99
N LEU A 132 17.97 -4.43 -6.27
CA LEU A 132 19.22 -5.04 -5.77
C LEU A 132 20.48 -4.39 -6.37
N LYS A 133 20.35 -3.80 -7.57
CA LYS A 133 21.40 -3.09 -8.30
C LYS A 133 21.21 -1.56 -8.28
N ASP A 134 20.33 -1.05 -7.41
CA ASP A 134 20.03 0.38 -7.31
C ASP A 134 21.26 1.17 -6.88
N ASP A 135 21.38 2.42 -7.31
CA ASP A 135 22.47 3.32 -6.90
C ASP A 135 22.37 3.69 -5.41
N ASP A 136 21.16 3.76 -4.86
CA ASP A 136 20.92 4.15 -3.49
C ASP A 136 21.08 2.98 -2.50
N PRO A 137 21.96 3.10 -1.48
CA PRO A 137 22.19 2.04 -0.50
C PRO A 137 20.93 1.62 0.31
N TYR A 138 20.01 2.55 0.56
CA TYR A 138 18.77 2.27 1.28
C TYR A 138 17.85 1.36 0.47
N VAL A 139 17.77 1.59 -0.84
CA VAL A 139 17.01 0.74 -1.76
C VAL A 139 17.62 -0.66 -1.83
N ARG A 140 18.94 -0.77 -2.00
CA ARG A 140 19.63 -2.07 -2.01
C ARG A 140 19.44 -2.87 -0.71
N LYS A 141 19.59 -2.21 0.44
CA LYS A 141 19.33 -2.83 1.76
C LYS A 141 17.90 -3.35 1.85
N THR A 142 16.94 -2.56 1.38
CA THR A 142 15.52 -2.93 1.43
C THR A 142 15.23 -4.12 0.50
N ALA A 143 15.79 -4.11 -0.70
CA ALA A 143 15.69 -5.23 -1.64
C ALA A 143 16.28 -6.52 -1.07
N ALA A 144 17.46 -6.47 -0.45
CA ALA A 144 18.08 -7.63 0.19
C ALA A 144 17.21 -8.23 1.30
N ILE A 145 16.59 -7.39 2.14
CA ILE A 145 15.64 -7.84 3.16
C ILE A 145 14.36 -8.43 2.53
N CYS A 146 13.96 -7.94 1.35
CA CYS A 146 12.81 -8.47 0.64
C CYS A 146 13.10 -9.90 0.12
N VAL A 147 14.29 -10.14 -0.43
CA VAL A 147 14.73 -11.47 -0.90
C VAL A 147 14.72 -12.51 0.22
N SER A 148 15.08 -12.13 1.45
CA SER A 148 15.11 -13.08 2.58
C SER A 148 13.73 -13.52 3.08
N LYS A 149 12.63 -12.93 2.56
CA LYS A 149 11.28 -13.30 2.97
C LYS A 149 10.92 -14.70 2.42
N PRO A 150 10.28 -15.56 3.23
CA PRO A 150 9.94 -16.93 2.83
C PRO A 150 8.96 -16.99 1.64
N THR A 151 8.22 -15.92 1.37
CA THR A 151 7.34 -15.77 0.21
C THR A 151 8.09 -15.84 -1.12
N HIS A 152 9.40 -15.60 -1.15
CA HIS A 152 10.20 -15.57 -2.38
C HIS A 152 11.07 -16.83 -2.53
N LEU A 153 11.28 -17.60 -1.46
CA LEU A 153 12.06 -18.84 -1.53
C LEU A 153 11.42 -19.89 -2.44
N ARG A 154 10.09 -19.90 -2.57
CA ARG A 154 9.37 -20.86 -3.43
C ARG A 154 9.34 -20.47 -4.91
N SER A 155 9.42 -19.19 -5.25
CA SER A 155 9.45 -18.73 -6.65
C SER A 155 10.88 -18.71 -7.24
N PHE A 156 11.92 -18.70 -6.38
CA PHE A 156 13.32 -18.75 -6.80
C PHE A 156 13.95 -20.15 -6.77
N LEU A 157 13.30 -21.14 -6.16
CA LEU A 157 13.74 -22.54 -6.18
C LEU A 157 12.73 -23.36 -7.00
N PRO A 158 13.04 -23.71 -8.26
CA PRO A 158 12.31 -24.77 -8.94
C PRO A 158 12.71 -26.09 -8.26
N LEU A 159 11.89 -26.54 -7.31
CA LEU A 159 11.90 -27.93 -6.83
C LEU A 159 10.81 -28.71 -7.55
#